data_AF-A0AA41RUZ6-F1
#
_entry.id   AF-A0AA41RUZ6-F1
#
_cell.length_a   1.000
_cell.length_b   1.000
_cell.length_c   1.000
_cell.angle_alpha   90.00
_cell.angle_beta   90.00
_cell.angle_gamma   90.00
#
_symmetry.space_group_name_H-M   'P 1'
#
loop_
_entity.id
_entity.type
_entity.pdbx_description
1 polymer ?
#
loop_
_entity_poly.entity_id
_entity_poly.type
_entity_poly.pdbx_seq_one_letter_code
_entity_poly.pdbx_strand_id
1 'polypeptide(L)'
;MGACTITGGMFSTDSYSTVRGVDKLIPVDVYLPGCPPKPEAVIDAITKLRKKVSREIYEDRFGSQQKNRCFTTTHKFYVGRSTHTGNYDQGLLYQSRSTSEIPLFLADLNL
;
A
#
# COMPACT_ATOMS: atom_id res chain seq x y z
N MET A 1 13.38 5.24 -4.13
CA MET A 1 14.65 4.91 -4.80
C MET A 1 14.43 3.72 -5.72
N GLY A 2 15.08 3.70 -6.88
CA GLY A 2 14.91 2.65 -7.89
C GLY A 2 13.73 2.88 -8.82
N ALA A 3 13.72 2.16 -9.94
CA ALA A 3 12.79 2.34 -11.06
C ALA A 3 11.31 2.25 -10.63
N CYS A 4 10.99 1.38 -9.67
CA CYS A 4 9.64 1.21 -9.14
C CYS A 4 9.08 2.51 -8.53
N THR A 5 9.90 3.29 -7.83
CA THR A 5 9.45 4.54 -7.19
C THR A 5 9.36 5.73 -8.14
N ILE A 6 10.01 5.66 -9.31
CA ILE A 6 10.03 6.76 -10.29
C ILE A 6 8.85 6.63 -11.24
N THR A 7 8.75 5.48 -11.92
CA THR A 7 7.73 5.25 -12.97
C THR A 7 6.91 3.98 -12.74
N GLY A 8 7.13 3.25 -11.65
CA GLY A 8 6.56 1.91 -11.45
C GLY A 8 7.48 0.77 -11.93
N GLY A 9 8.57 1.09 -12.64
CA GLY A 9 9.59 0.12 -13.02
C GLY A 9 9.02 -1.05 -13.84
N MET A 10 9.41 -2.27 -13.50
CA MET A 10 8.90 -3.49 -14.14
C MET A 10 7.39 -3.65 -14.01
N PHE A 11 6.80 -3.10 -12.95
CA PHE A 11 5.37 -3.24 -12.73
C PHE A 11 4.55 -2.27 -13.60
N SER A 12 5.18 -1.29 -14.26
CA SER A 12 4.54 -0.14 -14.93
C SER A 12 3.41 -0.47 -15.93
N THR A 13 3.40 -1.66 -16.52
CA THR A 13 2.39 -2.10 -17.50
C THR A 13 1.29 -2.96 -16.89
N ASP A 14 1.64 -3.99 -16.10
CA ASP A 14 0.71 -5.11 -15.85
C ASP A 14 0.07 -5.18 -14.46
N SER A 15 0.46 -4.28 -13.55
CA SER A 15 -0.07 -4.29 -12.17
C SER A 15 -1.26 -3.33 -11.93
N TYR A 16 -2.34 -3.84 -11.34
CA TYR A 16 -3.55 -3.08 -11.01
C TYR A 16 -3.49 -2.34 -9.67
N SER A 17 -2.62 -2.79 -8.75
CA SER A 17 -2.58 -2.30 -7.37
C SER A 17 -1.45 -1.32 -7.06
N THR A 18 -0.49 -1.16 -7.96
CA THR A 18 0.71 -0.35 -7.69
C THR A 18 0.57 1.06 -8.25
N VAL A 19 0.94 2.06 -7.47
CA VAL A 19 0.99 3.46 -7.94
C VAL A 19 2.21 3.67 -8.85
N ARG A 20 1.99 4.29 -10.01
CA ARG A 20 3.04 4.65 -10.98
C ARG A 20 3.79 5.89 -10.51
N GLY A 21 4.83 5.67 -9.72
CA GLY A 21 5.69 6.73 -9.19
C GLY A 21 5.18 7.31 -7.87
N VAL A 22 6.11 7.56 -6.94
CA VAL A 22 5.80 8.06 -5.60
C VAL A 22 5.49 9.56 -5.58
N ASP A 23 5.87 10.29 -6.63
CA ASP A 23 5.65 11.74 -6.79
C ASP A 23 4.16 12.13 -6.77
N LYS A 24 3.27 11.17 -7.05
CA LYS A 24 1.82 11.38 -6.99
C LYS A 24 1.29 11.45 -5.55
N LEU A 25 2.04 10.94 -4.58
CA LEU A 25 1.64 10.84 -3.18
C LEU A 25 2.40 11.87 -2.32
N ILE A 26 3.71 11.97 -2.52
CA ILE A 26 4.63 12.75 -1.69
C ILE A 26 5.63 13.45 -2.61
N PRO A 27 5.95 14.73 -2.37
CA PRO A 27 6.97 15.43 -3.14
C PRO A 27 8.33 14.76 -2.99
N VAL A 28 9.01 14.51 -4.12
CA VAL A 28 10.32 13.84 -4.14
C VAL A 28 11.45 14.83 -4.36
N ASP A 29 12.47 14.76 -3.49
CA ASP A 29 13.61 15.68 -3.60
C ASP A 29 14.64 15.32 -4.67
N VAL A 30 14.97 14.03 -4.76
CA VAL A 30 16.01 13.48 -5.65
C VAL A 30 15.58 12.09 -6.12
N TYR A 31 15.68 11.87 -7.43
CA TYR A 31 15.43 10.57 -8.06
C TYR A 31 16.73 9.77 -8.23
N LEU A 32 16.68 8.49 -7.84
CA LEU A 32 17.79 7.54 -8.02
C LEU A 32 17.33 6.37 -8.90
N PRO A 33 17.72 6.31 -10.19
CA PRO A 33 17.39 5.20 -11.07
C PRO A 33 18.21 3.94 -10.73
N GLY A 34 17.62 2.77 -10.99
CA GLY A 34 18.24 1.46 -10.76
C GLY A 34 17.23 0.37 -10.42
N CYS A 35 17.60 -0.90 -10.62
CA CYS A 35 16.74 -2.06 -10.31
C CYS A 35 17.58 -3.31 -9.98
N PRO A 36 18.17 -3.44 -8.79
CA PRO A 36 18.36 -2.41 -7.75
C PRO A 36 19.52 -1.44 -8.11
N PRO A 37 19.56 -0.22 -7.54
CA PRO A 37 20.66 0.70 -7.77
C PRO A 37 21.96 0.17 -7.17
N LYS A 38 23.09 0.43 -7.85
CA LYS A 38 24.43 0.13 -7.33
C LYS A 38 24.72 0.96 -6.06
N PRO A 39 25.52 0.45 -5.11
CA PRO A 39 25.81 1.15 -3.86
C PRO A 39 26.48 2.51 -4.09
N GLU A 40 27.34 2.63 -5.12
CA GLU A 40 27.99 3.90 -5.46
C GLU A 40 26.96 4.96 -5.88
N ALA A 41 25.90 4.56 -6.58
CA ALA A 41 24.83 5.45 -7.00
C ALA A 41 23.98 5.95 -5.81
N VAL A 42 23.85 5.15 -4.75
CA VAL A 42 23.20 5.56 -3.50
C VAL A 42 24.03 6.66 -2.81
N ILE A 43 25.35 6.49 -2.75
CA ILE A 43 26.25 7.48 -2.14
C ILE A 43 26.22 8.80 -2.94
N ASP A 44 26.19 8.73 -4.27
CA ASP A 44 26.04 9.91 -5.13
C ASP A 44 24.69 10.61 -4.90
N ALA A 45 23.59 9.87 -4.77
CA ALA A 45 22.28 10.44 -4.48
C ALA A 45 22.24 11.18 -3.12
N ILE A 46 22.87 10.61 -2.09
CA ILE A 46 23.01 11.27 -0.78
C ILE A 46 23.83 12.55 -0.90
N THR A 47 24.92 12.51 -1.68
CA THR A 47 25.77 13.68 -1.92
C THR A 47 25.01 14.78 -2.67
N LYS A 48 24.20 14.42 -3.67
CA LYS A 48 23.29 15.34 -4.38
C LYS A 48 22.25 15.95 -3.46
N LEU A 49 21.67 15.16 -2.55
CA LEU A 49 20.72 15.65 -1.56
C LEU A 49 21.37 16.66 -0.61
N ARG A 50 22.57 16.38 -0.10
CA ARG A 50 23.34 17.35 0.73
C ARG A 50 23.59 18.66 -0.02
N LYS A 51 23.94 18.61 -1.30
CA LYS A 51 24.11 19.79 -2.16
C LYS A 51 22.81 20.54 -2.44
N LYS A 52 21.65 19.87 -2.36
CA LYS A 52 20.33 20.50 -2.50
C LYS A 52 20.01 21.29 -1.24
N VAL A 53 20.16 20.65 -0.08
CA VAL A 53 19.96 21.28 1.24
C VAL A 53 20.88 22.49 1.43
N SER A 54 22.16 22.40 1.02
CA SER A 54 23.09 23.53 1.15
C SER A 54 22.74 24.73 0.27
N ARG A 55 21.92 24.56 -0.77
CA ARG A 55 21.47 25.62 -1.69
C ARG A 55 20.10 26.20 -1.30
N GLU A 56 19.41 25.58 -0.36
CA GLU A 56 18.10 26.00 0.08
C GLU A 56 18.21 27.30 0.89
N ILE A 57 17.59 28.38 0.39
CA ILE A 57 17.58 29.70 1.03
C ILE A 57 16.44 29.70 2.07
N TYR A 58 16.64 30.36 3.22
CA TYR A 58 15.71 30.36 4.36
C TYR A 58 14.24 30.66 4.01
N GLU A 59 14.00 31.43 2.96
CA GLU A 59 12.67 31.89 2.52
C GLU A 59 11.76 30.77 1.96
N ASP A 60 12.32 29.65 1.49
CA ASP A 60 11.52 28.54 0.92
C ASP A 60 10.85 27.68 2.02
N ARG A 61 11.23 27.88 3.29
CA ARG A 61 10.58 27.22 4.44
C ARG A 61 9.11 27.61 4.63
N PHE A 62 8.65 28.67 3.97
CA PHE A 62 7.25 29.12 4.01
C PHE A 62 6.34 28.41 3.00
N GLY A 63 6.87 27.63 2.05
CA GLY A 63 6.09 26.93 1.03
C GLY A 63 5.43 25.62 1.51
N SER A 64 5.96 24.98 2.56
CA SER A 64 5.54 23.65 3.01
C SER A 64 4.49 23.64 4.13
N GLN A 65 3.87 24.78 4.46
CA GLN A 65 2.75 24.75 5.39
C GLN A 65 1.55 24.11 4.69
N GLN A 66 1.23 22.88 5.12
CA GLN A 66 0.07 22.14 4.66
C GLN A 66 -1.19 22.95 5.01
N LYS A 67 -1.75 23.65 4.01
CA LYS A 67 -2.93 24.49 4.20
C LYS A 67 -4.11 23.56 4.53
N ASN A 68 -4.66 23.72 5.73
CA ASN A 68 -5.82 22.98 6.21
C ASN A 68 -7.11 23.46 5.49
N ARG A 69 -7.27 23.07 4.23
CA ARG A 69 -8.52 23.24 3.48
C ARG A 69 -9.50 22.13 3.88
N CYS A 70 -10.38 22.43 4.82
CA CYS A 70 -11.42 21.51 5.26
C CYS A 70 -12.70 21.71 4.44
N PHE A 71 -13.20 20.64 3.83
CA PHE A 71 -14.51 20.60 3.19
C PHE A 71 -15.34 19.49 3.83
N THR A 72 -16.56 19.80 4.24
CA THR A 72 -17.47 18.83 4.83
C THR A 72 -18.60 18.55 3.85
N THR A 73 -18.76 17.28 3.46
CA THR A 73 -19.86 16.82 2.60
C THR A 73 -20.56 15.64 3.25
N THR A 74 -21.89 15.68 3.31
CA THR A 74 -22.71 14.59 3.82
C THR A 74 -22.79 13.46 2.77
N HIS A 75 -22.68 12.21 3.22
CA HIS A 75 -22.72 11.03 2.35
C HIS A 75 -23.76 10.02 2.84
N LYS A 76 -24.32 9.21 1.92
CA LYS A 76 -25.29 8.13 2.22
C LYS A 76 -24.64 6.73 2.13
N PHE A 77 -23.37 6.62 2.51
CA PHE A 77 -22.71 5.32 2.57
C PHE A 77 -23.18 4.51 3.78
N TYR A 78 -23.31 3.20 3.61
CA TYR A 78 -23.60 2.27 4.70
C TYR A 78 -22.34 2.00 5.52
N VAL A 79 -22.46 1.99 6.84
CA VAL A 79 -21.34 1.71 7.76
C VAL A 79 -21.08 0.20 7.77
N GLY A 80 -19.97 -0.22 7.14
CA GLY A 80 -19.49 -1.60 7.19
C GLY A 80 -18.83 -1.93 8.54
N ARG A 81 -18.92 -3.19 8.99
CA ARG A 81 -18.15 -3.67 10.15
C ARG A 81 -16.68 -3.87 9.75
N SER A 82 -15.75 -3.63 10.67
CA SER A 82 -14.31 -3.85 10.43
C SER A 82 -14.04 -5.31 10.09
N THR A 83 -13.31 -5.54 9.01
CA THR A 83 -12.89 -6.88 8.56
C THR A 83 -11.63 -7.37 9.28
N HIS A 84 -10.90 -6.50 9.98
CA HIS A 84 -9.68 -6.83 10.70
C HIS A 84 -9.94 -6.84 12.21
N THR A 85 -10.58 -7.90 12.70
CA THR A 85 -11.00 -8.05 14.11
C THR A 85 -9.83 -8.41 15.06
N GLY A 86 -8.59 -8.49 14.56
CA GLY A 86 -7.41 -8.79 15.38
C GLY A 86 -7.37 -10.22 15.92
N ASN A 87 -8.30 -11.06 15.50
CA ASN A 87 -8.45 -12.42 15.97
C ASN A 87 -7.84 -13.41 14.98
N TYR A 88 -6.53 -13.29 14.80
CA TYR A 88 -5.76 -14.17 13.92
C TYR A 88 -5.72 -15.61 14.50
N ASP A 89 -5.75 -15.74 15.83
CA ASP A 89 -5.66 -17.02 16.53
C ASP A 89 -6.97 -17.83 16.54
N GLN A 90 -8.15 -17.18 16.45
CA GLN A 90 -9.44 -17.90 16.39
C GLN A 90 -9.83 -18.34 14.96
N GLY A 91 -9.10 -17.88 13.93
CA GLY A 91 -9.33 -18.25 12.53
C GLY A 91 -8.93 -19.69 12.16
N LEU A 92 -8.27 -20.42 13.05
CA LEU A 92 -7.95 -21.84 12.88
C LEU A 92 -9.12 -22.78 13.14
N LEU A 93 -10.31 -22.28 13.49
CA LEU A 93 -11.55 -23.04 13.32
C LEU A 93 -12.05 -22.91 11.88
N TYR A 94 -11.19 -23.29 10.93
CA TYR A 94 -11.66 -23.97 9.73
C TYR A 94 -12.24 -25.28 10.22
N GLN A 95 -13.52 -25.25 10.63
CA GLN A 95 -14.27 -26.45 10.89
C GLN A 95 -14.33 -27.20 9.57
N SER A 96 -13.39 -28.13 9.40
CA SER A 96 -13.38 -29.10 8.31
C SER A 96 -14.72 -29.82 8.34
N ARG A 97 -15.63 -29.40 7.46
CA ARG A 97 -16.86 -30.14 7.22
C ARG A 97 -16.54 -31.28 6.26
N SER A 98 -16.17 -32.42 6.84
CA SER A 98 -16.25 -33.80 6.31
C SER A 98 -15.46 -34.67 7.29
N THR A 99 -15.99 -35.69 7.94
CA THR A 99 -16.78 -36.81 7.43
C THR A 99 -17.62 -37.40 8.57
N SER A 100 -18.95 -37.55 8.39
CA SER A 100 -19.78 -38.64 8.96
C SER A 100 -21.25 -38.28 9.24
N GLU A 101 -21.98 -37.54 8.42
CA GLU A 101 -23.47 -37.59 8.48
C GLU A 101 -24.06 -37.61 7.07
N ILE A 102 -24.00 -38.81 6.48
CA ILE A 102 -24.88 -39.25 5.38
C ILE A 102 -26.25 -39.54 6.02
N PRO A 103 -27.38 -39.14 5.41
CA PRO A 103 -28.65 -38.98 6.11
C PRO A 103 -29.32 -40.32 6.43
N LEU A 104 -29.74 -40.49 7.68
CA LEU A 104 -30.67 -41.54 8.14
C LEU A 104 -32.10 -41.27 7.62
N PHE A 105 -32.29 -41.19 6.30
CA PHE A 105 -33.59 -41.10 5.64
C PHE A 105 -33.87 -42.27 4.68
N LEU A 106 -33.08 -43.37 4.77
CA LEU A 106 -33.29 -44.60 4.00
C LEU A 106 -33.44 -45.85 4.89
N ALA A 107 -34.07 -45.70 6.06
CA ALA A 107 -34.37 -46.83 6.96
C ALA A 107 -35.88 -47.11 7.13
N ASP A 108 -36.76 -46.58 6.28
CA ASP A 108 -38.21 -46.87 6.31
C ASP A 108 -38.77 -47.17 4.90
N LEU A 109 -38.17 -48.12 4.18
CA LEU A 109 -38.85 -48.75 3.04
C LEU A 109 -38.44 -50.23 2.94
N ASN A 110 -38.77 -50.98 3.99
CA ASN A 110 -38.97 -52.43 3.96
C ASN A 110 -40.00 -52.79 5.03
N LEU A 111 -41.26 -52.47 4.73
CA LEU A 111 -42.40 -53.31 5.04
C LEU A 111 -43.38 -53.26 3.87
#